data_AF-A0A6L7CX74-F1
#
_entry.id   AF-A0A6L7CX74-F1
#
_cell.length_a   1.000
_cell.length_b   1.000
_cell.length_c   1.000
_cell.angle_alpha   90.00
_cell.angle_beta   90.00
_cell.angle_gamma   90.00
#
_symmetry.space_group_name_H-M   'P 1'
#
loop_
_entity.id
_entity.type
_entity.pdbx_description
1 polymer ?
#
loop_
_entity_poly.entity_id
_entity_poly.type
_entity_poly.pdbx_seq_one_letter_code
_entity_poly.pdbx_strand_id
1 'polypeptide(L)'
;IAYVTACKAGLPVRIKDINPQGINHALKYSWDQLEGKVRRRHFKASERDKQLALISVTTDYRGFAHRDLIIEAVFENLELKQQMVAEVEQNCAAHTIFASNTSSLPIGDIAAHATRPEQVIGLHFFSPVEKIPLVEIIPHAGTSAQTIATTVKLAKKQGKTPIVVRDKAGFYVN
;
A
#
# COMPACT_ATOMS: atom_id res chain seq x y z
N ILE A 1 6.58 -1.45 -1.56
CA ILE A 1 5.19 -1.46 -2.10
C ILE A 1 5.08 -0.63 -3.38
N ALA A 2 5.42 0.68 -3.36
CA ALA A 2 5.30 1.54 -4.54
C ALA A 2 5.95 0.97 -5.83
N TYR A 3 7.16 0.42 -5.72
CA TYR A 3 7.84 -0.22 -6.85
C TYR A 3 7.01 -1.34 -7.52
N VAL A 4 6.39 -2.25 -6.76
CA VAL A 4 5.56 -3.32 -7.36
C VAL A 4 4.25 -2.77 -7.92
N THR A 5 3.67 -1.72 -7.33
CA THR A 5 2.51 -1.02 -7.88
C THR A 5 2.82 -0.41 -9.25
N ALA A 6 3.93 0.32 -9.38
CA ALA A 6 4.33 0.88 -10.67
C ALA A 6 4.72 -0.23 -11.67
N CYS A 7 5.67 -1.09 -11.29
CA CYS A 7 6.35 -1.95 -12.25
C CYS A 7 5.66 -3.28 -12.56
N LYS A 8 4.82 -3.79 -11.65
CA LYS A 8 4.06 -5.04 -11.87
C LYS A 8 2.62 -4.72 -12.22
N ALA A 9 2.00 -3.80 -11.49
CA ALA A 9 0.61 -3.44 -11.74
C ALA A 9 0.46 -2.43 -12.89
N GLY A 10 1.50 -1.68 -13.27
CA GLY A 10 1.37 -0.63 -14.28
C GLY A 10 0.44 0.49 -13.83
N LEU A 11 0.39 0.77 -12.53
CA LEU A 11 -0.50 1.76 -11.93
C LEU A 11 0.30 2.99 -11.46
N PRO A 12 -0.24 4.21 -11.62
CA PRO A 12 0.35 5.38 -11.00
C PRO A 12 0.27 5.24 -9.47
N VAL A 13 1.36 5.59 -8.79
CA VAL A 13 1.48 5.53 -7.34
C VAL A 13 2.05 6.84 -6.81
N ARG A 14 1.54 7.28 -5.67
CA ARG A 14 2.01 8.47 -4.97
C ARG A 14 2.55 8.05 -3.61
N ILE A 15 3.81 8.36 -3.36
CA ILE A 15 4.47 8.10 -2.09
C ILE A 15 4.34 9.36 -1.24
N LYS A 16 3.80 9.21 -0.03
CA LYS A 16 3.80 10.26 0.99
C LYS A 16 4.75 9.83 2.11
N ASP A 17 5.58 10.76 2.56
CA ASP A 17 6.40 10.64 3.77
C ASP A 17 6.36 11.98 4.51
N ILE A 18 6.63 12.01 5.81
CA ILE A 18 6.70 13.26 6.56
C ILE A 18 8.03 14.00 6.32
N ASN A 19 9.08 13.30 5.86
CA ASN A 19 10.38 13.91 5.62
C ASN A 19 10.90 13.67 4.17
N PRO A 20 11.66 14.63 3.60
CA PRO A 20 12.26 14.48 2.28
C PRO A 20 13.28 13.33 2.17
N GLN A 21 13.95 12.96 3.25
CA GLN A 21 14.92 11.85 3.29
C GLN A 21 14.26 10.49 3.01
N GLY A 22 13.05 10.23 3.54
CA GLY A 22 12.26 9.03 3.32
C GLY A 22 11.78 8.93 1.87
N ILE A 23 11.33 10.06 1.31
CA ILE A 23 11.03 10.20 -0.12
C ILE A 23 12.24 9.85 -0.98
N ASN A 24 13.40 10.45 -0.68
CA ASN A 24 14.63 10.21 -1.42
C ASN A 24 15.06 8.74 -1.34
N HIS A 25 14.92 8.13 -0.16
CA HIS A 25 15.20 6.71 0.02
C HIS A 25 14.28 5.84 -0.85
N ALA A 26 12.97 6.11 -0.87
CA ALA A 26 12.00 5.36 -1.67
C ALA A 26 12.23 5.50 -3.18
N LEU A 27 12.57 6.71 -3.65
CA LEU A 27 12.91 6.97 -5.04
C LEU A 27 14.21 6.27 -5.44
N LYS A 28 15.25 6.39 -4.61
CA LYS A 28 16.54 5.71 -4.82
C LYS A 28 16.37 4.19 -4.87
N TYR A 29 15.60 3.62 -3.94
CA TYR A 29 15.31 2.19 -3.93
C TYR A 29 14.63 1.76 -5.24
N SER A 30 13.62 2.50 -5.70
CA SER A 30 12.91 2.21 -6.95
C SER A 30 13.82 2.33 -8.17
N TRP A 31 14.70 3.34 -8.19
CA TRP A 31 15.74 3.50 -9.20
C TRP A 31 16.70 2.31 -9.24
N ASP A 32 17.30 1.96 -8.10
CA ASP A 32 18.31 0.90 -8.02
C ASP A 32 17.75 -0.46 -8.49
N GLN A 33 16.49 -0.77 -8.16
CA GLN A 33 15.82 -1.99 -8.62
C GLN A 33 15.69 -2.04 -10.15
N LEU A 34 15.31 -0.93 -10.78
CA LEU A 34 15.15 -0.85 -12.24
C LEU A 34 16.49 -0.75 -12.95
N GLU A 35 17.44 0.02 -12.41
CA GLU A 35 18.78 0.16 -12.95
C GLU A 35 19.52 -1.18 -12.94
N GLY A 36 19.35 -1.98 -11.88
CA GLY A 36 19.84 -3.35 -11.83
C GLY A 36 19.32 -4.21 -13.00
N LYS A 37 18.06 -4.03 -13.42
CA LYS A 37 17.49 -4.72 -14.58
C LYS A 37 18.02 -4.20 -15.92
N VAL A 38 18.25 -2.89 -16.03
CA VAL A 38 18.87 -2.28 -17.21
C VAL A 38 20.30 -2.79 -17.40
N ARG A 39 21.11 -2.79 -16.33
CA ARG A 39 22.47 -3.33 -16.35
C ARG A 39 22.54 -4.80 -16.74
N ARG A 40 21.54 -5.59 -16.34
CA ARG A 40 21.38 -7.00 -16.73
C ARG A 40 20.79 -7.19 -18.13
N ARG A 41 20.48 -6.11 -18.86
CA ARG A 41 19.85 -6.10 -20.19
C ARG A 41 18.43 -6.71 -20.22
N HIS A 42 17.75 -6.74 -19.07
CA HIS A 42 16.35 -7.15 -19.01
C HIS A 42 15.42 -6.03 -19.49
N PHE A 43 15.84 -4.77 -19.34
CA PHE A 43 15.13 -3.55 -19.77
C PHE A 43 16.05 -2.60 -20.52
N LYS A 44 15.46 -1.75 -21.36
CA LYS A 44 16.07 -0.51 -21.87
C LYS A 44 15.96 0.61 -20.84
N ALA A 45 16.87 1.57 -20.88
CA ALA A 45 16.80 2.77 -20.03
C ALA A 45 15.47 3.52 -20.19
N SER A 46 14.95 3.63 -21.42
CA SER A 46 13.65 4.22 -21.69
C SER A 46 12.47 3.50 -21.00
N GLU A 47 12.59 2.19 -20.77
CA GLU A 47 11.55 1.42 -20.06
C GLU A 47 11.63 1.67 -18.56
N ARG A 48 12.84 1.77 -17.98
CA ARG A 48 13.03 2.25 -16.60
C ARG A 48 12.37 3.62 -16.42
N ASP A 49 12.66 4.56 -17.31
CA ASP A 49 12.18 5.94 -17.17
C ASP A 49 10.64 6.02 -17.25
N LYS A 50 10.03 5.22 -18.14
CA LYS A 50 8.56 5.06 -18.20
C LYS A 50 7.96 4.53 -16.89
N GLN A 51 8.62 3.56 -16.26
CA GLN A 51 8.15 3.00 -14.98
C GLN A 51 8.32 3.99 -13.82
N LEU A 52 9.44 4.72 -13.79
CA LEU A 52 9.66 5.75 -12.78
C LEU A 52 8.68 6.93 -12.92
N ALA A 53 8.24 7.25 -14.13
CA ALA A 53 7.24 8.29 -14.37
C ALA A 53 5.86 7.96 -13.74
N LEU A 54 5.59 6.70 -13.40
CA LEU A 54 4.39 6.31 -12.65
C LEU A 54 4.50 6.59 -11.14
N ILE A 55 5.70 6.91 -10.63
CA ILE A 55 5.96 7.16 -9.22
C ILE A 55 6.05 8.66 -8.99
N SER A 56 5.09 9.20 -8.25
CA SER A 56 5.10 10.58 -7.77
C SER A 56 5.30 10.63 -6.26
N VAL A 57 5.71 11.77 -5.72
CA VAL A 57 6.02 11.92 -4.29
C VAL A 57 5.42 13.19 -3.73
N THR A 58 5.25 13.24 -2.41
CA THR A 58 4.79 14.42 -1.66
C THR A 58 5.06 14.27 -0.17
N THR A 59 5.04 15.39 0.56
CA THR A 59 5.11 15.42 2.02
C THR A 59 3.77 15.63 2.70
N ASP A 60 2.68 15.76 1.94
CA ASP A 60 1.33 16.05 2.44
C ASP A 60 0.27 15.28 1.64
N TYR A 61 -1.01 15.57 1.86
CA TYR A 61 -2.12 14.90 1.17
C TYR A 61 -2.50 15.53 -0.18
N ARG A 62 -1.73 16.49 -0.72
CA ARG A 62 -2.05 17.10 -2.03
C ARG A 62 -2.05 16.03 -3.12
N GLY A 63 -3.16 15.99 -3.85
CA GLY A 63 -3.41 15.02 -4.92
C GLY A 63 -3.96 13.68 -4.45
N PHE A 64 -4.35 13.52 -3.18
CA PHE A 64 -4.95 12.29 -2.65
C PHE A 64 -6.47 12.18 -2.88
N ALA A 65 -7.15 13.30 -3.18
CA ALA A 65 -8.59 13.37 -3.42
C ALA A 65 -9.12 12.42 -4.52
N HIS A 66 -8.25 11.93 -5.42
CA HIS A 66 -8.62 11.02 -6.52
C HIS A 66 -7.89 9.68 -6.42
N ARG A 67 -7.59 9.20 -5.21
CA ARG A 67 -6.98 7.89 -5.00
C ARG A 67 -8.05 6.88 -4.62
N ASP A 68 -8.05 5.74 -5.28
CA ASP A 68 -9.00 4.67 -5.01
C ASP A 68 -8.61 3.83 -3.78
N LEU A 69 -7.30 3.74 -3.50
CA LEU A 69 -6.77 2.95 -2.39
C LEU A 69 -5.48 3.58 -1.85
N ILE A 70 -5.41 3.71 -0.53
CA ILE A 70 -4.22 4.12 0.23
C ILE A 70 -3.66 2.92 0.97
N ILE A 71 -2.34 2.71 0.89
CA ILE A 71 -1.64 1.69 1.66
C ILE A 71 -0.80 2.38 2.72
N GLU A 72 -1.18 2.23 3.98
CA GLU A 72 -0.43 2.71 5.14
C GLU A 72 0.69 1.71 5.48
N ALA A 73 1.91 2.20 5.65
CA ALA A 73 3.10 1.41 5.97
C ALA A 73 4.07 2.18 6.89
N VAL A 74 3.52 2.79 7.93
CA VAL A 74 4.25 3.47 9.01
C VAL A 74 4.49 2.53 10.18
N PHE A 75 5.08 3.05 11.25
CA PHE A 75 5.38 2.30 12.47
C PHE A 75 4.15 1.65 13.10
N GLU A 76 4.37 0.55 13.81
CA GLU A 76 3.34 -0.15 14.57
C GLU A 76 2.95 0.64 15.83
N ASN A 77 2.06 1.61 15.63
CA ASN A 77 1.45 2.42 16.67
C ASN A 77 -0.04 2.61 16.33
N LEU A 78 -0.92 2.16 17.24
CA LEU A 78 -2.37 2.16 17.00
C LEU A 78 -2.94 3.56 16.84
N GLU A 79 -2.59 4.49 17.74
CA GLU A 79 -3.06 5.88 17.71
C GLU A 79 -2.67 6.58 16.41
N LEU A 80 -1.43 6.39 15.96
CA LEU A 80 -0.94 6.93 14.69
C LEU A 80 -1.73 6.37 13.50
N LYS A 81 -1.99 5.06 13.47
CA LYS A 81 -2.76 4.45 12.37
C LYS A 81 -4.22 4.91 12.37
N GLN A 82 -4.85 5.04 13.53
CA GLN A 82 -6.20 5.60 13.67
C GLN A 82 -6.25 7.07 13.22
N GLN A 83 -5.25 7.87 13.59
CA GLN A 83 -5.10 9.25 13.08
C GLN A 83 -4.99 9.26 11.55
N MET A 84 -4.19 8.37 10.96
CA MET A 84 -4.05 8.28 9.50
C MET A 84 -5.34 7.85 8.80
N VAL A 85 -6.17 7.00 9.42
CA VAL A 85 -7.51 6.70 8.91
C VAL A 85 -8.33 8.00 8.83
N ALA A 86 -8.40 8.77 9.92
CA ALA A 86 -9.13 10.03 9.94
C ALA A 86 -8.60 11.06 8.93
N GLU A 87 -7.27 11.18 8.78
CA GLU A 87 -6.65 12.06 7.79
C GLU A 87 -6.99 11.64 6.36
N VAL A 88 -6.97 10.34 6.05
CA VAL A 88 -7.39 9.82 4.74
C VAL A 88 -8.87 10.09 4.51
N GLU A 89 -9.72 9.92 5.53
CA GLU A 89 -11.15 10.19 5.41
C GLU A 89 -11.45 11.65 5.11
N GLN A 90 -10.66 12.59 5.63
CA GLN A 90 -10.80 14.03 5.42
C GLN A 90 -10.23 14.49 4.07
N ASN A 91 -9.16 13.86 3.58
CA ASN A 91 -8.40 14.35 2.42
C ASN A 91 -8.64 13.55 1.13
N CYS A 92 -9.33 12.41 1.21
CA CYS A 92 -9.58 11.52 0.08
C CYS A 92 -11.08 11.42 -0.25
N ALA A 93 -11.41 10.79 -1.38
CA ALA A 93 -12.79 10.61 -1.79
C ALA A 93 -13.56 9.67 -0.84
N ALA A 94 -14.89 9.79 -0.89
CA ALA A 94 -15.80 8.94 -0.11
C ALA A 94 -15.67 7.45 -0.43
N HIS A 95 -15.07 7.07 -1.57
CA HIS A 95 -14.86 5.68 -1.99
C HIS A 95 -13.46 5.14 -1.70
N THR A 96 -12.55 5.97 -1.17
CA THR A 96 -11.14 5.59 -0.99
C THR A 96 -11.00 4.51 0.09
N ILE A 97 -10.37 3.39 -0.28
CA ILE A 97 -10.05 2.30 0.65
C ILE A 97 -8.78 2.65 1.44
N PHE A 98 -8.82 2.46 2.75
CA PHE A 98 -7.63 2.50 3.62
C PHE A 98 -7.16 1.06 3.90
N ALA A 99 -5.95 0.73 3.45
CA ALA A 99 -5.34 -0.57 3.66
C ALA A 99 -4.10 -0.45 4.56
N SER A 100 -4.10 -1.06 5.75
CA SER A 100 -2.93 -1.08 6.63
C SER A 100 -2.00 -2.25 6.32
N ASN A 101 -0.70 -1.99 6.22
CA ASN A 101 0.36 -3.00 6.15
C ASN A 101 0.84 -3.46 7.55
N THR A 102 0.03 -3.27 8.59
CA THR A 102 0.36 -3.78 9.94
C THR A 102 0.61 -5.29 9.93
N SER A 103 1.49 -5.75 10.82
CA SER A 103 1.79 -7.17 11.04
C SER A 103 1.28 -7.71 12.38
N SER A 104 0.76 -6.85 13.27
CA SER A 104 0.44 -7.22 14.65
C SER A 104 -0.83 -6.58 15.21
N LEU A 105 -1.24 -5.41 14.72
CA LEU A 105 -2.42 -4.71 15.22
C LEU A 105 -3.69 -5.25 14.55
N PRO A 106 -4.74 -5.58 15.32
CA PRO A 106 -6.03 -5.94 14.75
C PRO A 106 -6.59 -4.81 13.87
N ILE A 107 -7.11 -5.16 12.70
CA ILE A 107 -7.68 -4.19 11.76
C ILE A 107 -8.94 -3.55 12.34
N GLY A 108 -9.72 -4.29 13.12
CA GLY A 108 -10.86 -3.76 13.86
C GLY A 108 -10.48 -2.61 14.79
N ASP A 109 -9.33 -2.70 15.47
CA ASP A 109 -8.85 -1.64 16.36
C ASP A 109 -8.42 -0.41 15.56
N ILE A 110 -7.76 -0.59 14.42
CA ILE A 110 -7.41 0.51 13.49
C ILE A 110 -8.68 1.19 12.96
N ALA A 111 -9.73 0.42 12.70
CA ALA A 111 -11.01 0.91 12.17
C ALA A 111 -11.96 1.49 13.22
N ALA A 112 -11.65 1.37 14.52
CA ALA A 112 -12.60 1.62 15.61
C ALA A 112 -13.22 3.03 15.63
N HIS A 113 -12.51 4.02 15.09
CA HIS A 113 -12.93 5.42 15.03
C HIS A 113 -13.17 5.92 13.59
N ALA A 114 -13.16 5.02 12.61
CA ALA A 114 -13.41 5.36 11.22
C ALA A 114 -14.87 5.80 11.04
N THR A 115 -15.09 6.84 10.22
CA THR A 115 -16.44 7.22 9.75
C THR A 115 -16.97 6.21 8.74
N ARG A 116 -16.06 5.56 7.99
CA ARG A 116 -16.34 4.57 6.93
C ARG A 116 -15.56 3.27 7.20
N PRO A 117 -15.83 2.57 8.32
CA PRO A 117 -15.05 1.39 8.70
C PRO A 117 -15.12 0.28 7.65
N GLU A 118 -16.16 0.24 6.83
CA GLU A 118 -16.33 -0.69 5.72
C GLU A 118 -15.27 -0.55 4.60
N GLN A 119 -14.55 0.57 4.57
CA GLN A 119 -13.45 0.88 3.65
C GLN A 119 -12.06 0.66 4.28
N VAL A 120 -12.00 0.21 5.54
CA VAL A 120 -10.75 -0.13 6.23
C VAL A 120 -10.48 -1.63 6.14
N ILE A 121 -9.26 -1.99 5.75
CA ILE A 121 -8.83 -3.39 5.58
C ILE A 121 -7.34 -3.56 5.89
N GLY A 122 -6.89 -4.76 6.23
CA GLY A 122 -5.48 -5.11 6.24
C GLY A 122 -5.00 -5.58 4.86
N LEU A 123 -3.80 -5.13 4.47
CA LEU A 123 -3.08 -5.60 3.30
C LEU A 123 -1.60 -5.77 3.67
N HIS A 124 -1.30 -6.91 4.29
CA HIS A 124 0.01 -7.20 4.88
C HIS A 124 0.94 -7.85 3.85
N PHE A 125 1.98 -7.10 3.47
CA PHE A 125 3.05 -7.53 2.58
C PHE A 125 4.24 -8.07 3.36
N PHE A 126 4.81 -9.16 2.86
CA PHE A 126 6.04 -9.74 3.38
C PHE A 126 7.28 -9.11 2.73
N SER A 127 8.31 -8.85 3.53
CA SER A 127 9.58 -8.28 3.07
C SER A 127 10.56 -9.37 2.63
N PRO A 128 11.30 -9.21 1.52
CA PRO A 128 11.23 -8.10 0.55
C PRO A 128 10.02 -8.17 -0.37
N VAL A 129 9.30 -7.05 -0.50
CA VAL A 129 7.99 -6.97 -1.17
C VAL A 129 8.06 -7.35 -2.66
N GLU A 130 9.18 -7.16 -3.33
CA GLU A 130 9.37 -7.51 -4.74
C GLU A 130 9.67 -8.99 -4.98
N LYS A 131 10.03 -9.73 -3.93
CA LYS A 131 10.45 -11.14 -4.01
C LYS A 131 9.40 -12.09 -3.45
N ILE A 132 8.75 -11.73 -2.35
CA ILE A 132 7.78 -12.61 -1.71
C ILE A 132 6.45 -12.56 -2.47
N PRO A 133 5.92 -13.68 -3.00
CA PRO A 133 4.68 -13.67 -3.75
C PRO A 133 3.45 -13.49 -2.86
N LEU A 134 3.51 -13.95 -1.61
CA LEU A 134 2.39 -13.92 -0.68
C LEU A 134 2.03 -12.49 -0.25
N VAL A 135 0.74 -12.24 -0.06
CA VAL A 135 0.19 -11.08 0.65
C VAL A 135 -1.06 -11.52 1.41
N GLU A 136 -1.23 -11.05 2.63
CA GLU A 136 -2.42 -11.31 3.45
C GLU A 136 -3.42 -10.16 3.32
N ILE A 137 -4.69 -10.50 3.16
CA ILE A 137 -5.82 -9.57 3.14
C ILE A 137 -6.68 -9.86 4.36
N ILE A 138 -6.82 -8.86 5.22
CA ILE A 138 -7.38 -9.02 6.56
C ILE A 138 -8.62 -8.13 6.70
N PRO A 139 -9.82 -8.63 6.37
CA PRO A 139 -11.06 -7.93 6.69
C PRO A 139 -11.35 -8.03 8.19
N HIS A 140 -11.81 -6.92 8.78
CA HIS A 140 -12.50 -6.92 10.07
C HIS A 140 -14.00 -7.16 9.85
N ALA A 141 -14.77 -7.26 10.93
CA ALA A 141 -16.20 -7.61 10.87
C ALA A 141 -17.06 -6.65 10.02
N GLY A 142 -16.68 -5.36 9.96
CA GLY A 142 -17.38 -4.35 9.18
C GLY A 142 -16.85 -4.14 7.76
N THR A 143 -15.72 -4.74 7.36
CA THR A 143 -15.15 -4.55 6.02
C THR A 143 -16.12 -5.01 4.93
N SER A 144 -16.41 -4.16 3.94
CA SER A 144 -17.33 -4.51 2.85
C SER A 144 -16.74 -5.57 1.90
N ALA A 145 -17.62 -6.37 1.29
CA ALA A 145 -17.22 -7.32 0.23
C ALA A 145 -16.54 -6.62 -0.97
N GLN A 146 -16.97 -5.39 -1.30
CA GLN A 146 -16.35 -4.59 -2.36
C GLN A 146 -14.92 -4.17 -1.99
N THR A 147 -14.67 -3.78 -0.75
CA THR A 147 -13.34 -3.44 -0.23
C THR A 147 -12.42 -4.66 -0.35
N ILE A 148 -12.88 -5.83 0.10
CA ILE A 148 -12.12 -7.09 -0.01
C ILE A 148 -11.80 -7.40 -1.48
N ALA A 149 -12.81 -7.39 -2.36
CA ALA A 149 -12.63 -7.70 -3.78
C ALA A 149 -11.66 -6.74 -4.49
N THR A 150 -11.74 -5.45 -4.17
CA THR A 150 -10.86 -4.42 -4.73
C THR A 150 -9.42 -4.62 -4.29
N THR A 151 -9.20 -4.91 -3.00
CA THR A 151 -7.88 -5.20 -2.43
C THR A 151 -7.29 -6.49 -3.01
N VAL A 152 -8.08 -7.55 -3.18
CA VAL A 152 -7.67 -8.79 -3.87
C VAL A 152 -7.26 -8.51 -5.31
N LYS A 153 -8.04 -7.69 -6.03
CA LYS A 153 -7.74 -7.31 -7.41
C LYS A 153 -6.42 -6.53 -7.51
N LEU A 154 -6.18 -5.59 -6.60
CA LEU A 154 -4.92 -4.85 -6.54
C LEU A 154 -3.73 -5.78 -6.28
N ALA A 155 -3.83 -6.65 -5.28
CA ALA A 155 -2.79 -7.62 -4.95
C ALA A 155 -2.41 -8.49 -6.16
N LYS A 156 -3.41 -9.07 -6.83
CA LYS A 156 -3.18 -9.87 -8.06
C LYS A 156 -2.50 -9.03 -9.15
N LYS A 157 -2.95 -7.79 -9.35
CA LYS A 157 -2.36 -6.88 -10.35
C LYS A 157 -0.90 -6.52 -10.02
N GLN A 158 -0.55 -6.43 -8.74
CA GLN A 158 0.84 -6.28 -8.27
C GLN A 158 1.69 -7.56 -8.43
N GLY A 159 1.13 -8.65 -8.97
CA GLY A 159 1.80 -9.93 -9.13
C GLY A 159 1.91 -10.73 -7.83
N LYS A 160 1.00 -10.47 -6.87
CA LYS A 160 0.92 -11.18 -5.59
C LYS A 160 -0.10 -12.33 -5.63
N THR A 161 0.09 -13.26 -4.71
CA THR A 161 -0.85 -14.32 -4.36
C THR A 161 -1.57 -13.91 -3.07
N PRO A 162 -2.78 -13.32 -3.15
CA PRO A 162 -3.51 -12.93 -1.96
C PRO A 162 -4.14 -14.13 -1.26
N ILE A 163 -4.05 -14.15 0.06
CA ILE A 163 -4.85 -15.02 0.94
C ILE A 163 -5.74 -14.14 1.83
N VAL A 164 -7.01 -14.52 1.99
CA VAL A 164 -7.92 -13.81 2.89
C VAL A 164 -7.88 -14.51 4.24
N VAL A 165 -7.49 -13.79 5.29
CA VAL A 165 -7.31 -14.32 6.65
C VAL A 165 -8.17 -13.54 7.63
N ARG A 166 -8.57 -14.19 8.73
CA ARG A 166 -9.39 -13.52 9.76
C ARG A 166 -8.53 -12.55 10.58
N ASP A 167 -9.14 -11.46 11.02
CA ASP A 167 -8.53 -10.48 11.89
C ASP A 167 -8.26 -11.07 13.29
N LYS A 168 -6.98 -11.34 13.58
CA LYS A 168 -6.44 -11.80 14.86
C LYS A 168 -5.02 -11.27 15.02
N ALA A 169 -4.61 -10.93 16.24
CA ALA A 169 -3.22 -10.56 16.52
C ALA A 169 -2.24 -11.65 16.03
N GLY A 170 -1.19 -11.26 15.31
CA GLY A 170 -0.23 -12.17 14.64
C GLY A 170 -0.67 -12.65 13.24
N PHE A 171 -1.96 -12.53 12.91
CA PHE A 171 -2.57 -13.04 11.67
C PHE A 171 -2.33 -14.54 11.45
N TYR A 172 -2.14 -14.98 10.20
CA TYR A 172 -2.04 -16.40 9.88
C TYR A 172 -0.60 -16.92 9.89
N VAL A 173 0.37 -16.10 9.50
CA VAL A 173 1.77 -16.52 9.37
C VAL A 173 2.62 -16.21 10.62
N ASN A 174 2.27 -15.22 11.44
CA ASN A 174 3.01 -14.89 12.67
C ASN A 174 2.31 -15.41 13.93
#